data_AF-A0A1V5BLQ5-F1
#
_entry.id   AF-A0A1V5BLQ5-F1
#
_cell.length_a   1.000
_cell.length_b   1.000
_cell.length_c   1.000
_cell.angle_alpha   90.00
_cell.angle_beta   90.00
_cell.angle_gamma   90.00
#
_symmetry.space_group_name_H-M   'P 1'
#
loop_
_entity.id
_entity.type
_entity.pdbx_description
1 polymer ?
#
loop_
_entity_poly.entity_id
_entity_poly.type
_entity_poly.pdbx_seq_one_letter_code
_entity_poly.pdbx_strand_id
1 'polypeptide(L)'
;MFVRDRRVRKKWLALLCTDVELPDEEVVRIYGKRWNIEVFFKMSKSYLRLAKEFQGRSYDSMVAHTAIVFLRYIMLSLESRCGQDPRTIGNLFYVCYDELQDISLVEALQRLFSMLDQYLQEHLQLAEAEIRKLIDYLISGLPLFFKERLAVCCCES
;
A
#
# COMPACT_ATOMS: atom_id res chain seq x y z
N MET A 1 -11.10 -13.41 -19.83
CA MET A 1 -9.64 -13.17 -20.01
C MET A 1 -8.85 -14.49 -19.98
N PHE A 2 -7.68 -14.55 -20.62
CA PHE A 2 -6.79 -15.74 -20.60
C PHE A 2 -5.48 -15.44 -19.90
N VAL A 3 -5.16 -16.20 -18.86
CA VAL A 3 -3.92 -16.09 -18.08
C VAL A 3 -3.00 -17.24 -18.45
N ARG A 4 -1.78 -16.93 -18.88
CA ARG A 4 -0.78 -17.95 -19.19
C ARG A 4 -0.16 -18.50 -17.91
N ASP A 5 -0.06 -19.82 -17.81
CA ASP A 5 0.72 -20.43 -16.73
C ASP A 5 2.22 -20.15 -16.95
N ARG A 6 2.84 -19.46 -15.99
CA ARG A 6 4.27 -19.13 -16.04
C ARG A 6 5.18 -20.37 -15.92
N ARG A 7 4.70 -21.44 -15.28
CA ARG A 7 5.45 -22.69 -15.06
C ARG A 7 5.32 -23.66 -16.24
N VAL A 8 4.17 -23.68 -16.90
CA VAL A 8 3.88 -24.58 -18.02
C VAL A 8 3.49 -23.79 -19.26
N ARG A 9 4.46 -23.57 -20.16
CA ARG A 9 4.33 -22.71 -21.35
C ARG A 9 3.12 -22.99 -22.27
N LYS A 10 2.57 -24.21 -22.25
CA LYS A 10 1.43 -24.64 -23.07
C LYS A 10 0.08 -24.60 -22.34
N LYS A 11 0.05 -24.35 -21.03
CA LYS A 11 -1.19 -24.27 -20.25
C LYS A 11 -1.66 -22.84 -20.14
N TRP A 12 -2.97 -22.68 -20.32
CA TRP A 12 -3.67 -21.41 -20.23
C TRP A 12 -4.86 -21.60 -19.30
N LEU A 13 -5.14 -20.59 -18.48
CA LEU A 13 -6.29 -20.53 -17.59
C LEU A 13 -7.26 -19.48 -18.13
N ALA A 14 -8.49 -19.88 -18.42
CA ALA A 14 -9.55 -18.93 -18.74
C ALA A 14 -10.23 -18.48 -17.44
N LEU A 15 -10.27 -17.17 -17.21
CA LEU A 15 -11.04 -16.56 -16.13
C LEU A 15 -12.24 -15.82 -16.73
N LEU A 16 -13.41 -16.09 -16.17
CA LEU A 16 -14.68 -15.44 -16.51
C LEU A 16 -15.12 -14.62 -15.30
N CYS A 17 -15.45 -13.36 -15.52
CA CYS A 17 -16.00 -12.46 -14.52
C CYS A 17 -17.37 -11.97 -14.99
N THR A 18 -18.28 -11.75 -14.05
CA THR A 18 -19.60 -11.14 -14.32
C THR A 18 -19.53 -9.63 -14.39
N ASP A 19 -18.53 -9.04 -13.75
CA ASP A 19 -18.24 -7.61 -13.79
C ASP A 19 -17.34 -7.31 -14.99
N VAL A 20 -17.85 -6.49 -15.91
CA VAL A 20 -17.16 -6.13 -17.17
C VAL A 20 -16.35 -4.85 -17.04
N GLU A 21 -16.55 -4.07 -15.98
CA GLU A 21 -15.82 -2.83 -15.72
C GLU A 21 -14.53 -3.10 -14.92
N LEU A 22 -14.41 -4.29 -14.32
CA LEU A 22 -13.25 -4.67 -13.52
C LEU A 22 -12.01 -4.87 -14.42
N PRO A 23 -10.87 -4.24 -14.11
CA PRO A 23 -9.66 -4.45 -14.89
C PRO A 23 -9.15 -5.88 -14.75
N ASP A 24 -8.61 -6.44 -15.84
CA ASP A 24 -8.12 -7.82 -15.92
C ASP A 24 -7.18 -8.19 -14.76
N GLU A 25 -6.24 -7.30 -14.40
CA GLU A 25 -5.30 -7.53 -13.29
C GLU A 25 -6.00 -7.75 -11.95
N GLU A 26 -7.08 -7.01 -11.72
CA GLU A 26 -7.88 -7.10 -10.51
C GLU A 26 -8.67 -8.42 -10.46
N VAL A 27 -9.19 -8.87 -11.62
CA VAL A 27 -9.82 -10.19 -11.74
C VAL A 27 -8.83 -11.31 -11.38
N VAL A 28 -7.59 -11.24 -11.88
CA VAL A 28 -6.53 -12.21 -11.50
C VAL A 28 -6.23 -12.13 -10.01
N ARG A 29 -6.11 -10.92 -9.46
CA ARG A 29 -5.82 -10.69 -8.03
C ARG A 29 -6.88 -11.30 -7.13
N ILE A 30 -8.16 -11.08 -7.45
CA ILE A 30 -9.30 -11.67 -6.72
C ILE A 30 -9.28 -13.18 -6.86
N TYR A 31 -9.11 -13.71 -8.07
CA TYR A 31 -9.04 -15.16 -8.29
C TYR A 31 -7.89 -15.80 -7.53
N GLY A 32 -6.76 -15.12 -7.37
CA GLY A 32 -5.63 -15.57 -6.54
C GLY A 32 -6.03 -15.87 -5.09
N LYS A 33 -7.02 -15.15 -4.54
CA LYS A 33 -7.53 -15.40 -3.18
C LYS A 33 -8.28 -16.74 -3.06
N ARG A 34 -8.70 -17.37 -4.17
CA ARG A 34 -9.38 -18.67 -4.18
C ARG A 34 -8.58 -19.74 -3.45
N TRP A 35 -7.26 -19.74 -3.59
CA TRP A 35 -6.39 -20.76 -2.97
C TRP A 35 -6.52 -20.82 -1.44
N ASN A 36 -6.96 -19.73 -0.80
CA ASN A 36 -7.19 -19.69 0.64
C ASN A 36 -8.17 -20.77 1.12
N ILE A 37 -9.15 -21.18 0.30
CA ILE A 37 -10.08 -22.25 0.69
C ILE A 37 -9.39 -23.62 0.77
N GLU A 38 -8.37 -23.85 -0.07
CA GLU A 38 -7.59 -25.09 -0.05
C GLU A 38 -6.70 -25.13 1.20
N VAL A 39 -6.10 -23.99 1.56
CA VAL A 39 -5.36 -23.84 2.82
C VAL A 39 -6.29 -24.05 4.00
N PHE A 40 -7.47 -23.43 4.01
CA PHE A 40 -8.50 -23.65 5.03
C PHE A 40 -8.80 -25.14 5.22
N PHE A 41 -9.19 -25.85 4.15
CA PHE A 41 -9.51 -27.27 4.26
C PHE A 41 -8.33 -28.14 4.67
N LYS A 42 -7.11 -27.81 4.22
CA LYS A 42 -5.88 -28.47 4.68
C LYS A 42 -5.71 -28.28 6.19
N MET A 43 -5.85 -27.05 6.69
CA MET A 43 -5.71 -26.75 8.11
C MET A 43 -6.79 -27.44 8.95
N SER A 44 -8.05 -27.34 8.53
CA SER A 44 -9.18 -27.95 9.23
C SER A 44 -9.05 -29.48 9.33
N LYS A 45 -8.67 -30.16 8.24
CA LYS A 45 -8.55 -31.63 8.23
C LYS A 45 -7.28 -32.13 8.91
N SER A 46 -6.13 -31.52 8.64
CA SER A 46 -4.84 -32.02 9.12
C SER A 46 -4.56 -31.64 10.57
N TYR A 47 -4.92 -30.42 10.98
CA TYR A 47 -4.51 -29.87 12.28
C TYR A 47 -5.68 -29.73 13.25
N LEU A 48 -6.86 -29.33 12.75
CA LEU A 48 -8.06 -29.16 13.59
C LEU A 48 -8.99 -30.38 13.59
N ARG A 49 -8.48 -31.52 13.11
CA ARG A 49 -9.12 -32.84 13.21
C ARG A 49 -10.58 -32.89 12.70
N LEU A 50 -10.91 -32.11 11.67
CA LEU A 50 -12.21 -32.20 11.00
C LEU A 50 -12.50 -33.66 10.62
N ALA A 51 -13.67 -34.17 11.04
CA ALA A 51 -14.13 -35.56 10.91
C ALA A 51 -13.30 -36.65 11.63
N LYS A 52 -12.22 -36.29 12.35
CA LYS A 52 -11.37 -37.24 13.07
C LYS A 52 -11.45 -37.11 14.59
N GLU A 53 -11.77 -35.94 15.11
CA GLU A 53 -11.88 -35.69 16.57
C GLU A 53 -13.06 -36.40 17.21
N PHE A 54 -14.15 -36.56 16.45
CA PHE A 54 -15.43 -37.06 16.95
C PHE A 54 -16.01 -38.11 16.00
N GLN A 55 -16.54 -39.20 16.58
CA GLN A 55 -17.12 -40.35 15.85
C GLN A 55 -18.61 -40.55 16.16
N GLY A 56 -19.34 -39.47 16.43
CA GLY A 56 -20.79 -39.54 16.65
C GLY A 56 -21.56 -39.71 15.35
N ARG A 57 -22.71 -40.38 15.45
CA ARG A 57 -23.59 -40.71 14.30
C ARG A 57 -24.79 -39.76 14.15
N SER A 58 -25.00 -38.87 15.12
CA SER A 58 -26.06 -37.86 15.06
C SER A 58 -25.68 -36.75 14.09
N TYR A 59 -26.64 -36.37 13.23
CA TYR A 59 -26.47 -35.28 12.28
C TYR A 59 -26.17 -33.95 12.98
N ASP A 60 -26.92 -33.64 14.04
CA ASP A 60 -26.74 -32.41 14.81
C ASP A 60 -25.34 -32.33 15.43
N SER A 61 -24.83 -33.45 15.92
CA SER A 61 -23.48 -33.52 16.47
C SER A 61 -22.41 -33.33 15.38
N MET A 62 -22.62 -33.82 14.16
CA MET A 62 -21.72 -33.59 13.03
C MET A 62 -21.71 -32.12 12.58
N VAL A 63 -22.88 -31.47 12.55
CA VAL A 63 -23.02 -30.05 12.24
C VAL A 63 -22.32 -29.20 13.30
N ALA A 64 -22.60 -29.45 14.58
CA ALA A 64 -21.99 -28.75 15.71
C ALA A 64 -20.46 -28.90 15.71
N HIS A 65 -19.96 -30.12 15.52
CA HIS A 65 -18.52 -30.39 15.43
C HIS A 65 -17.87 -29.61 14.27
N THR A 66 -18.49 -29.62 13.09
CA THR A 66 -17.98 -28.89 11.92
C THR A 66 -17.93 -27.39 12.17
N ALA A 67 -19.00 -26.83 12.74
CA ALA A 67 -19.07 -25.41 13.09
C ALA A 67 -17.97 -25.02 14.10
N ILE A 68 -17.75 -25.85 15.13
CA ILE A 68 -16.69 -25.64 16.13
C ILE A 68 -15.31 -25.64 15.47
N VAL A 69 -15.01 -26.62 14.61
CA VAL A 69 -13.72 -26.70 13.91
C VAL A 69 -13.50 -25.47 13.02
N PHE A 70 -14.55 -25.00 12.33
CA PHE A 70 -14.45 -23.81 11.48
C PHE A 70 -14.24 -22.54 12.31
N LEU A 71 -14.94 -22.40 13.43
CA LEU A 71 -14.75 -21.27 14.35
C LEU A 71 -13.32 -21.25 14.92
N ARG A 72 -12.78 -22.40 15.33
CA ARG A 72 -11.38 -22.52 15.78
C ARG A 72 -10.41 -22.05 14.71
N TYR A 73 -10.62 -22.44 13.45
CA TYR A 73 -9.81 -21.94 12.33
C TYR A 73 -9.90 -20.43 12.21
N ILE A 74 -11.11 -19.86 12.24
CA ILE A 74 -11.32 -18.41 12.10
C ILE A 74 -10.56 -17.67 13.19
N MET A 75 -10.72 -18.08 14.45
CA MET A 75 -10.02 -17.48 15.60
C MET A 75 -8.49 -17.52 15.41
N LEU A 76 -7.93 -18.70 15.10
CA LEU A 76 -6.49 -18.84 14.86
C LEU A 76 -6.01 -18.01 13.67
N SER A 77 -6.81 -17.92 12.60
CA SER A 77 -6.47 -17.14 11.41
C SER A 77 -6.51 -15.64 11.67
N LEU A 78 -7.41 -15.17 12.55
CA LEU A 78 -7.49 -13.77 12.98
C LEU A 78 -6.28 -13.43 13.86
N GLU A 79 -6.01 -14.23 14.89
CA GLU A 79 -4.83 -14.03 15.75
C GLU A 79 -3.53 -14.03 14.95
N SER A 80 -3.36 -14.97 14.02
CA SER A 80 -2.20 -15.02 13.15
C SER A 80 -2.06 -13.77 12.28
N ARG A 81 -3.16 -13.17 11.80
CA ARG A 81 -3.11 -11.93 11.01
C ARG A 81 -2.78 -10.74 11.89
N CYS A 82 -3.40 -10.62 13.06
CA CYS A 82 -3.12 -9.56 14.01
C CYS A 82 -1.65 -9.58 14.47
N GLY A 83 -1.07 -10.77 14.68
CA GLY A 83 0.30 -10.92 15.16
C GLY A 83 1.39 -10.90 14.08
N GLN A 84 1.07 -11.18 12.81
CA GLN A 84 2.09 -11.36 11.75
C GLN A 84 1.85 -10.59 10.45
N ASP A 85 0.75 -9.84 10.29
CA ASP A 85 0.48 -9.10 9.04
C ASP A 85 0.91 -7.62 9.12
N PRO A 86 2.07 -7.23 8.55
CA PRO A 86 2.47 -5.83 8.43
C PRO A 86 1.55 -5.00 7.50
N ARG A 87 0.59 -5.60 6.77
CA ARG A 87 -0.40 -4.83 5.99
C ARG A 87 -1.38 -4.05 6.86
N THR A 88 -1.59 -4.48 8.10
CA THR A 88 -2.35 -3.72 9.10
C THR A 88 -1.63 -2.42 9.47
N ILE A 89 -0.29 -2.44 9.49
CA ILE A 89 0.56 -1.24 9.55
C ILE A 89 0.52 -0.46 8.24
N GLY A 90 0.34 -1.10 7.09
CA GLY A 90 0.21 -0.42 5.80
C GLY A 90 -0.97 0.56 5.76
N ASN A 91 -2.14 0.16 6.27
CA ASN A 91 -3.29 1.07 6.35
C ASN A 91 -3.04 2.20 7.36
N LEU A 92 -2.41 1.90 8.50
CA LEU A 92 -1.97 2.93 9.45
C LEU A 92 -0.97 3.89 8.80
N PHE A 93 -0.05 3.39 7.97
CA PHE A 93 0.91 4.18 7.21
C PHE A 93 0.20 5.11 6.21
N TYR A 94 -0.81 4.63 5.46
CA TYR A 94 -1.57 5.48 4.55
C TYR A 94 -2.41 6.53 5.26
N VAL A 95 -3.04 6.19 6.40
CA VAL A 95 -3.76 7.17 7.22
C VAL A 95 -2.79 8.20 7.82
N CYS A 96 -1.63 7.77 8.31
CA CYS A 96 -0.59 8.68 8.77
C CYS A 96 0.01 9.53 7.64
N TYR A 97 0.09 8.99 6.42
CA TYR A 97 0.54 9.71 5.24
C TYR A 97 -0.47 10.77 4.79
N ASP A 98 -1.77 10.47 4.80
CA ASP A 98 -2.84 11.44 4.51
C ASP A 98 -2.92 12.56 5.57
N GLU A 99 -2.63 12.24 6.83
CA GLU A 99 -2.60 13.22 7.94
C GLU A 99 -1.31 14.06 7.96
N LEU A 100 -0.23 13.59 7.35
CA LEU A 100 0.96 14.40 7.10
C LEU A 100 0.63 15.34 5.93
N GLN A 101 0.33 16.60 6.23
CA GLN A 101 0.34 17.65 5.20
C GLN A 101 1.72 17.66 4.54
N ASP A 102 1.83 17.06 3.36
CA ASP A 102 3.02 17.13 2.52
C ASP A 102 3.24 18.62 2.21
N ILE A 103 4.26 19.22 2.85
CA ILE A 103 4.81 20.49 2.37
C ILE A 103 5.27 20.19 0.96
N SER A 104 4.66 20.84 -0.03
CA SER A 104 5.02 20.60 -1.41
C SER A 104 6.51 20.88 -1.59
N LEU A 105 7.18 20.14 -2.47
CA LEU A 105 8.60 20.34 -2.74
C LEU A 105 8.93 21.82 -3.04
N VAL A 106 7.99 22.54 -3.64
CA VAL A 106 8.09 23.97 -3.93
C VAL A 106 8.10 24.80 -2.65
N GLU A 107 7.16 24.59 -1.74
CA GLU A 107 7.11 25.30 -0.44
C GLU A 107 8.34 24.99 0.43
N ALA A 108 8.83 23.74 0.39
CA ALA A 108 10.05 23.36 1.10
C ALA A 108 11.28 24.09 0.55
N LEU A 109 11.41 24.18 -0.78
CA LEU A 109 12.49 24.92 -1.44
C LEU A 109 12.40 26.43 -1.17
N GLN A 110 11.19 27.01 -1.19
CA GLN A 110 10.98 28.42 -0.85
C GLN A 110 11.42 28.72 0.59
N ARG A 111 11.00 27.90 1.56
CA ARG A 111 11.44 28.04 2.94
C ARG A 111 12.95 27.94 3.09
N LEU A 112 13.58 27.01 2.37
CA LEU A 112 15.04 26.87 2.37
C LEU A 112 15.73 28.13 1.85
N PHE A 113 15.24 28.72 0.76
CA PHE A 113 15.79 29.97 0.21
C PHE A 113 15.54 31.16 1.14
N SER A 114 14.37 31.27 1.77
CA SER A 114 14.11 32.33 2.76
C SER A 114 15.02 32.22 3.99
N MET A 115 15.27 31.01 4.49
CA MET A 115 16.22 30.80 5.60
C MET A 115 17.65 31.15 5.19
N LEU A 116 18.04 30.83 3.95
CA LEU A 116 19.34 31.20 3.42
C LEU A 116 19.48 32.72 3.31
N ASP A 117 18.48 33.41 2.77
CA ASP A 117 18.46 34.89 2.68
C ASP A 117 18.62 35.51 4.08
N GLN A 118 17.82 35.06 5.05
CA GLN A 118 17.90 35.55 6.43
C GLN A 118 19.28 35.32 7.04
N TYR A 119 19.88 34.12 6.85
CA TYR A 119 21.23 33.83 7.33
C TYR A 119 22.29 34.75 6.70
N LEU A 120 22.19 35.00 5.40
CA LEU A 120 23.12 35.88 4.67
C LEU A 120 22.98 37.35 5.11
N GLN A 121 21.77 37.80 5.42
CA GLN A 121 21.54 39.14 5.96
C GLN A 121 22.09 39.27 7.39
N GLU A 122 21.78 38.33 8.27
CA GLU A 122 22.11 38.40 9.69
C GLU A 122 23.61 38.18 9.98
N HIS A 123 24.26 37.24 9.28
CA HIS A 123 25.65 36.85 9.58
C HIS A 123 26.69 37.44 8.64
N LEU A 124 26.33 37.75 7.40
CA LEU A 124 27.25 38.27 6.39
C LEU A 124 27.02 39.76 6.06
N GLN A 125 25.96 40.38 6.60
CA GLN A 125 25.60 41.80 6.37
C GLN A 125 25.58 42.18 4.88
N LEU A 126 25.24 41.23 4.02
CA LEU A 126 25.16 41.46 2.58
C LEU A 126 23.98 42.39 2.29
N ALA A 127 24.18 43.34 1.39
CA ALA A 127 23.08 44.15 0.89
C ALA A 127 22.08 43.25 0.16
N GLU A 128 20.78 43.52 0.32
CA GLU A 128 19.69 42.72 -0.26
C GLU A 128 19.89 42.47 -1.76
N ALA A 129 20.41 43.47 -2.49
CA ALA A 129 20.72 43.37 -3.91
C ALA A 129 21.77 42.30 -4.26
N GLU A 130 22.78 42.09 -3.40
CA GLU A 130 23.81 41.07 -3.61
C GLU A 130 23.30 39.67 -3.26
N ILE A 131 22.42 39.56 -2.26
CA ILE A 131 21.78 38.29 -1.91
C ILE A 131 20.84 37.85 -3.03
N ARG A 132 20.06 38.78 -3.59
CA ARG A 132 19.16 38.51 -4.71
C ARG A 132 19.93 38.01 -5.94
N LYS A 133 21.06 38.63 -6.28
CA LYS A 133 21.95 38.15 -7.36
C LYS A 133 22.45 36.72 -7.11
N LEU A 134 22.80 36.38 -5.87
CA LEU A 134 23.27 35.04 -5.51
C LEU A 134 22.15 34.00 -5.63
N ILE A 135 20.96 34.32 -5.14
CA ILE A 135 19.78 33.45 -5.22
C ILE A 135 19.36 33.24 -6.67
N ASP A 136 19.32 34.31 -7.48
CA ASP A 136 19.01 34.23 -8.91
C ASP A 136 20.04 33.39 -9.67
N TYR A 137 21.34 33.53 -9.34
CA TYR A 137 22.38 32.68 -9.90
C TYR A 137 22.17 31.20 -9.54
N LEU A 138 21.85 30.89 -8.28
CA LEU A 138 21.53 29.54 -7.82
C LEU A 138 20.33 28.95 -8.56
N ILE A 139 19.23 29.70 -8.68
CA ILE A 139 18.02 29.29 -9.40
C ILE A 139 18.34 29.06 -10.88
N SER A 140 19.18 29.92 -11.49
CA SER A 140 19.62 29.76 -12.87
C SER A 140 20.48 28.52 -13.10
N GLY A 141 21.16 28.01 -12.06
CA GLY A 141 21.93 26.76 -12.10
C GLY A 141 21.11 25.49 -11.95
N LEU A 142 19.82 25.58 -11.58
CA LEU A 142 18.97 24.42 -11.39
C LEU A 142 18.57 23.74 -12.72
N PRO A 143 18.35 22.40 -12.72
CA PRO A 143 17.78 21.69 -13.86
C PRO A 143 16.39 22.24 -14.27
N LEU A 144 16.05 22.14 -15.56
CA LEU A 144 14.81 22.66 -16.14
C LEU A 144 13.55 22.23 -15.36
N PHE A 145 13.48 20.97 -14.93
CA PHE A 145 12.38 20.43 -14.13
C PHE A 145 12.09 21.22 -12.85
N PHE A 146 13.13 21.72 -12.16
CA PHE A 146 12.96 22.51 -10.95
C PHE A 146 12.58 23.97 -11.25
N LYS A 147 13.11 24.55 -12.32
CA LYS A 147 12.79 25.92 -12.75
C LYS A 147 11.32 26.08 -13.13
N GLU A 148 10.78 25.12 -13.88
CA GLU A 148 9.36 25.11 -14.28
C GLU A 148 8.43 25.06 -13.06
N ARG A 149 8.82 24.33 -12.01
CA ARG A 149 8.04 24.18 -10.78
C ARG A 149 8.15 25.38 -9.83
N LEU A 150 9.29 26.07 -9.84
CA LEU A 150 9.51 27.29 -9.04
C LEU A 150 8.88 28.53 -9.69
N ALA A 151 8.90 28.64 -11.02
CA ALA A 151 8.34 29.79 -11.75
C ALA A 151 6.82 29.92 -11.62
N VAL A 152 6.10 28.79 -11.48
CA VAL A 152 4.64 28.77 -11.30
C VAL A 152 4.20 29.49 -10.02
N CYS A 153 5.05 29.56 -8.99
CA CYS A 153 4.72 30.24 -7.73
C CYS A 153 5.05 31.74 -7.70
N CYS A 154 5.75 32.29 -8.69
CA CYS A 154 6.01 33.73 -8.76
C CYS A 154 4.91 34.53 -9.46
N CYS A 155 3.84 33.87 -9.93
CA CYS A 155 2.74 34.49 -10.67
C CYS A 155 1.43 34.64 -9.87
N GLU A 156 1.42 34.29 -8.58
CA GLU A 156 0.32 34.63 -7.68
C GLU A 156 0.80 35.71 -6.71
N SER A 157 0.68 36.95 -7.14
CA SER A 157 0.72 38.17 -6.32
C SER A 157 -0.35 39.13 -6.81
#